data_AF-A0A2N3AMX4-F1
#
_entry.id   AF-A0A2N3AMX4-F1
#
_cell.length_a   1.000
_cell.length_b   1.000
_cell.length_c   1.000
_cell.angle_alpha   90.00
_cell.angle_beta   90.00
_cell.angle_gamma   90.00
#
_symmetry.space_group_name_H-M   'P 1'
#
loop_
_entity.id
_entity.type
_entity.pdbx_description
1 polymer ?
#
loop_
_entity_poly.entity_id
_entity_poly.type
_entity_poly.pdbx_seq_one_letter_code
_entity_poly.pdbx_strand_id
1 'polypeptide(L)'
;MRENCRKEVIRRALKFSKKFDPDIEEKINPAYQYIIQTGHQPVFFHPGIWIKNIFLNELLKSPLLEKSLGLNIILDNDICKDLNLSFPALSSNGNLIVEEISFLSSTLTPNLPFEEHPCPSLELIAKFTRDVIRGLKPLESENKDILNNFKNFARCLENSSHFCSQNYKESNLGEFLSLARRFYEQEIEPAYLEIPFSQICDGDEFLSFFLEIIKNIKSFSEIYNKKLDEYRKLFKIRNRAHPSPNLMIKENFIEVPFWIWREGDQRRKIFILNEEEKNYLYNDSYGKIFLIE
;
A
#
# COMPACT_ATOMS: atom_id res chain seq x y z
N MET A 1 -22.19 1.36 -15.88
CA MET A 1 -21.15 0.59 -15.16
C MET A 1 -20.05 1.52 -14.62
N ARG A 2 -19.13 2.06 -15.44
CA ARG A 2 -17.99 2.88 -14.97
C ARG A 2 -18.30 3.98 -13.95
N GLU A 3 -19.38 4.74 -14.16
CA GLU A 3 -19.77 5.81 -13.24
C GLU A 3 -20.25 5.28 -11.88
N ASN A 4 -21.02 4.18 -11.87
CA ASN A 4 -21.47 3.54 -10.64
C ASN A 4 -20.28 2.94 -9.87
N CYS A 5 -19.38 2.26 -10.58
CA CYS A 5 -18.15 1.71 -9.99
C CYS A 5 -17.29 2.80 -9.33
N ARG A 6 -17.19 3.97 -9.99
CA ARG A 6 -16.49 5.13 -9.43
C ARG A 6 -17.16 5.62 -8.15
N LYS A 7 -18.49 5.78 -8.15
CA LYS A 7 -19.25 6.22 -6.97
C LYS A 7 -19.05 5.28 -5.78
N GLU A 8 -19.03 3.97 -6.03
CA GLU A 8 -18.86 2.98 -4.98
C GLU A 8 -17.45 3.03 -4.36
N VAL A 9 -16.39 3.09 -5.17
CA VAL A 9 -15.02 3.25 -4.66
C VAL A 9 -14.87 4.54 -3.84
N ILE A 10 -15.45 5.65 -4.30
CA ILE A 10 -15.41 6.92 -3.55
C ILE A 10 -16.21 6.84 -2.26
N ARG A 11 -17.36 6.15 -2.25
CA ARG A 11 -18.14 5.92 -1.03
C ARG A 11 -17.34 5.10 0.00
N ARG A 12 -16.63 4.06 -0.43
CA ARG A 12 -15.73 3.26 0.41
C ARG A 12 -14.55 4.10 0.91
N ALA A 13 -13.92 4.88 0.04
CA ALA A 13 -12.81 5.77 0.39
C ALA A 13 -13.24 6.84 1.40
N LEU A 14 -14.43 7.42 1.24
CA LEU A 14 -14.99 8.37 2.19
C LEU A 14 -15.25 7.72 3.55
N LYS A 15 -15.85 6.52 3.56
CA LYS A 15 -16.07 5.75 4.80
C LYS A 15 -14.75 5.45 5.51
N PHE A 16 -13.73 5.02 4.78
CA PHE A 16 -12.40 4.78 5.34
C PHE A 16 -11.78 6.08 5.84
N SER A 17 -11.90 7.16 5.08
CA SER A 17 -11.27 8.45 5.42
C SER A 17 -11.85 9.12 6.65
N LYS A 18 -13.16 8.95 6.86
CA LYS A 18 -13.85 9.41 8.08
C LYS A 18 -13.31 8.77 9.36
N LYS A 19 -12.57 7.66 9.29
CA LYS A 19 -11.92 7.06 10.47
C LYS A 19 -10.85 7.99 11.06
N PHE A 20 -10.14 8.74 10.23
CA PHE A 20 -9.04 9.61 10.66
C PHE A 20 -9.35 11.11 10.57
N ASP A 21 -10.34 11.48 9.77
CA ASP A 21 -10.76 12.87 9.60
C ASP A 21 -12.30 12.91 9.47
N PRO A 22 -13.03 13.07 10.58
CA PRO A 22 -14.50 13.07 10.57
C PRO A 22 -15.10 14.11 9.61
N ASP A 23 -14.40 15.22 9.41
CA ASP A 23 -14.85 16.37 8.62
C ASP A 23 -14.33 16.33 7.17
N ILE A 24 -13.70 15.22 6.74
CA ILE A 24 -13.11 15.09 5.40
C ILE A 24 -14.12 15.32 4.26
N GLU A 25 -15.40 15.07 4.50
CA GLU A 25 -16.46 15.30 3.52
C GLU A 25 -16.63 16.79 3.19
N GLU A 26 -16.38 17.68 4.16
CA GLU A 26 -16.42 19.13 3.98
C GLU A 26 -15.22 19.65 3.18
N LYS A 27 -14.13 18.85 3.13
CA LYS A 27 -12.87 19.18 2.46
C LYS A 27 -12.82 18.73 1.00
N ILE A 28 -13.81 17.97 0.54
CA ILE A 28 -13.89 17.47 -0.85
C ILE A 28 -14.99 18.18 -1.63
N ASN A 29 -14.77 18.43 -2.92
CA ASN A 29 -15.82 18.94 -3.79
C ASN A 29 -16.76 17.78 -4.21
N PRO A 30 -18.05 17.77 -3.83
CA PRO A 30 -18.99 16.71 -4.20
C PRO A 30 -19.31 16.69 -5.71
N ALA A 31 -19.05 17.78 -6.43
CA ALA A 31 -19.24 17.91 -7.88
C ALA A 31 -17.97 17.60 -8.69
N TYR A 32 -17.06 16.79 -8.15
CA TYR A 32 -15.84 16.38 -8.82
C TYR A 32 -16.12 15.69 -10.18
N GLN A 33 -15.28 15.97 -11.17
CA GLN A 33 -15.30 15.36 -12.50
C GLN A 33 -14.09 14.46 -12.71
N TYR A 34 -12.96 14.80 -12.09
CA TYR A 34 -11.69 14.09 -12.20
C TYR A 34 -11.27 13.50 -10.87
N ILE A 35 -10.57 12.36 -10.92
CA ILE A 35 -9.90 11.78 -9.77
C ILE A 35 -8.40 11.86 -10.05
N ILE A 36 -7.67 12.50 -9.14
CA ILE A 36 -6.21 12.52 -9.15
C ILE A 36 -5.76 11.47 -8.14
N GLN A 37 -5.21 10.38 -8.66
CA GLN A 37 -4.86 9.21 -7.86
C GLN A 37 -3.36 9.14 -7.61
N THR A 38 -2.98 8.90 -6.36
CA THR A 38 -1.65 8.43 -5.95
C THR A 38 -1.78 7.11 -5.18
N GLY A 39 -0.65 6.55 -4.78
CA GLY A 39 -0.64 5.37 -3.93
C GLY A 39 0.77 4.93 -3.56
N HIS A 40 0.87 4.20 -2.45
CA HIS A 40 2.09 3.55 -2.01
C HIS A 40 1.79 2.44 -1.00
N GLN A 41 2.77 1.57 -0.79
CA GLN A 41 2.83 0.65 0.35
C GLN A 41 2.79 1.45 1.67
N PRO A 42 2.08 0.98 2.70
CA PRO A 42 2.04 1.62 4.02
C PRO A 42 3.35 1.36 4.78
N VAL A 43 4.42 2.04 4.40
CA VAL A 43 5.75 1.99 5.06
C VAL A 43 6.03 3.28 5.82
N PHE A 44 7.18 3.39 6.50
CA PHE A 44 7.68 4.71 6.91
C PHE A 44 8.05 5.52 5.68
N PHE A 45 7.33 6.62 5.43
CA PHE A 45 7.53 7.41 4.23
C PHE A 45 8.84 8.19 4.33
N HIS A 46 9.78 7.90 3.44
CA HIS A 46 10.87 8.82 3.17
C HIS A 46 10.37 10.00 2.32
N PRO A 47 11.09 11.14 2.26
CA PRO A 47 10.61 12.36 1.61
C PRO A 47 10.17 12.17 0.14
N GLY A 48 10.85 11.31 -0.61
CA GLY A 48 10.52 11.01 -2.01
C GLY A 48 9.20 10.26 -2.23
N ILE A 49 8.69 9.54 -1.22
CA ILE A 49 7.32 8.98 -1.25
C ILE A 49 6.34 10.03 -0.73
N TRP A 50 6.67 10.66 0.39
CA TRP A 50 5.77 11.60 1.07
C TRP A 50 5.39 12.80 0.21
N ILE A 51 6.32 13.28 -0.62
CA ILE A 51 6.08 14.39 -1.55
C ILE A 51 4.89 14.14 -2.48
N LYS A 52 4.54 12.88 -2.80
CA LYS A 52 3.36 12.57 -3.63
C LYS A 52 2.07 13.01 -2.95
N ASN A 53 1.96 12.82 -1.64
CA ASN A 53 0.80 13.21 -0.86
C ASN A 53 0.73 14.72 -0.64
N ILE A 54 1.87 15.33 -0.33
CA ILE A 54 1.98 16.79 -0.20
C ILE A 54 1.59 17.44 -1.52
N PHE A 55 2.16 16.97 -2.64
CA PHE A 55 1.83 17.48 -3.97
C PHE A 55 0.36 17.28 -4.31
N LEU A 56 -0.22 16.09 -4.05
CA LEU A 56 -1.65 15.86 -4.25
C LEU A 56 -2.49 16.86 -3.44
N ASN A 57 -2.13 17.09 -2.18
CA ASN A 57 -2.84 18.00 -1.30
C ASN A 57 -2.79 19.45 -1.79
N GLU A 58 -1.59 19.96 -2.09
CA GLU A 58 -1.40 21.31 -2.61
C GLU A 58 -2.11 21.50 -3.96
N LEU A 59 -2.09 20.47 -4.80
CA LEU A 59 -2.76 20.47 -6.09
C LEU A 59 -4.28 20.60 -5.95
N LEU A 60 -4.89 19.98 -4.94
CA LEU A 60 -6.33 20.05 -4.68
C LEU A 60 -6.74 21.36 -4.01
N LYS A 61 -5.85 21.98 -3.22
CA LYS A 61 -6.05 23.31 -2.64
C LYS A 61 -5.89 24.44 -3.68
N SER A 62 -5.30 24.14 -4.83
CA SER A 62 -5.15 25.09 -5.92
C SER A 62 -6.50 25.37 -6.61
N PRO A 63 -6.83 26.66 -6.91
CA PRO A 63 -8.05 27.01 -7.66
C PRO A 63 -8.07 26.47 -9.10
N LEU A 64 -6.94 25.95 -9.60
CA LEU A 64 -6.86 25.38 -10.95
C LEU A 64 -7.64 24.06 -11.11
N LEU A 65 -8.00 23.41 -10.00
CA LEU A 65 -8.51 22.04 -9.99
C LEU A 65 -9.78 21.85 -9.15
N GLU A 66 -10.64 22.88 -9.12
CA GLU A 66 -11.90 22.88 -8.35
C GLU A 66 -12.77 21.64 -8.57
N LYS A 67 -12.70 20.97 -9.73
CA LYS A 67 -13.48 19.75 -10.05
C LYS A 67 -12.69 18.46 -9.93
N SER A 68 -11.66 18.44 -9.09
CA SER A 68 -10.82 17.26 -8.86
C SER A 68 -11.02 16.72 -7.44
N LEU A 69 -11.02 15.39 -7.32
CA LEU A 69 -10.98 14.68 -6.06
C LEU A 69 -9.65 13.94 -5.94
N GLY A 70 -8.98 14.10 -4.80
CA GLY A 70 -7.77 13.34 -4.49
C GLY A 70 -8.09 11.97 -3.93
N LEU A 71 -7.39 10.95 -4.42
CA LEU A 71 -7.46 9.60 -3.88
C LEU A 71 -6.05 9.03 -3.70
N ASN A 72 -5.71 8.65 -2.47
CA ASN A 72 -4.50 7.89 -2.16
C ASN A 72 -4.87 6.41 -1.91
N ILE A 73 -4.37 5.51 -2.75
CA ILE A 73 -4.54 4.07 -2.57
C ILE A 73 -3.41 3.54 -1.70
N ILE A 74 -3.78 2.96 -0.56
CA ILE A 74 -2.84 2.28 0.33
C ILE A 74 -2.67 0.86 -0.21
N LEU A 75 -1.46 0.51 -0.65
CA LEU A 75 -1.13 -0.84 -1.15
C LEU A 75 -0.87 -1.77 0.04
N ASP A 76 -1.91 -2.00 0.85
CA ASP A 76 -1.89 -2.86 2.04
C ASP A 76 -1.81 -4.35 1.70
N ASN A 77 -2.19 -4.72 0.48
CA ASN A 77 -1.95 -6.06 0.01
C ASN A 77 -0.46 -6.34 -0.15
N ASP A 78 0.43 -5.35 -0.37
CA ASP A 78 1.87 -5.56 -0.62
C ASP A 78 2.62 -6.33 0.48
N ILE A 79 3.61 -7.13 0.06
CA ILE A 79 4.36 -7.97 1.01
C ILE A 79 5.17 -7.05 1.92
N CYS A 80 4.97 -7.18 3.22
CA CYS A 80 5.82 -6.54 4.21
C CYS A 80 7.13 -7.34 4.33
N LYS A 81 8.15 -6.96 3.55
CA LYS A 81 9.48 -7.62 3.61
C LYS A 81 10.31 -7.07 4.75
N ASP A 82 10.45 -5.75 4.79
CA ASP A 82 11.23 -5.02 5.76
C ASP A 82 10.47 -3.73 6.09
N LEU A 83 10.26 -3.47 7.38
CA LEU A 83 9.68 -2.22 7.85
C LEU A 83 10.71 -1.51 8.72
N ASN A 84 11.62 -0.83 8.05
CA ASN A 84 12.77 -0.21 8.67
C ASN A 84 12.68 1.31 8.58
N LEU A 85 13.20 2.00 9.59
CA LEU A 85 13.38 3.44 9.58
C LEU A 85 14.87 3.74 9.49
N SER A 86 15.28 4.38 8.40
CA SER A 86 16.62 4.91 8.23
C SER A 86 16.68 6.34 8.78
N PHE A 87 17.69 6.66 9.58
CA PHE A 87 17.88 7.98 10.18
C PHE A 87 19.37 8.30 10.34
N PRO A 88 19.75 9.60 10.40
CA PRO A 88 21.14 9.96 10.63
C PRO A 88 21.56 9.63 12.06
N ALA A 89 22.77 9.10 12.22
CA ALA A 89 23.39 8.81 13.51
C ALA A 89 24.88 9.16 13.50
N LEU A 90 25.50 9.20 14.68
CA LEU A 90 26.95 9.34 14.80
C LEU A 90 27.59 7.97 15.06
N SER A 91 28.58 7.63 14.23
CA SER A 91 29.46 6.50 14.48
C SER A 91 30.31 6.72 15.76
N SER A 92 30.97 5.66 16.24
CA SER A 92 31.90 5.74 17.38
C SER A 92 33.01 6.79 17.22
N ASN A 93 33.35 7.14 15.98
CA ASN A 93 34.40 8.08 15.63
C ASN A 93 33.86 9.50 15.38
N GLY A 94 32.57 9.74 15.62
CA GLY A 94 31.91 11.04 15.43
C GLY A 94 31.51 11.36 13.98
N ASN A 95 31.73 10.45 13.02
CA ASN A 95 31.28 10.65 11.64
C ASN A 95 29.78 10.38 11.49
N LEU A 96 29.11 11.18 10.66
CA LEU A 96 27.71 11.00 10.30
C LEU A 96 27.54 9.73 9.45
N ILE A 97 26.61 8.87 9.85
CA ILE A 97 26.24 7.65 9.16
C ILE A 97 24.72 7.56 9.03
N VAL A 98 24.24 6.69 8.14
CA VAL A 98 22.84 6.26 8.13
C VAL A 98 22.75 5.01 8.98
N GLU A 99 21.97 5.08 10.04
CA GLU A 99 21.57 3.93 10.85
C GLU A 99 20.16 3.49 10.44
N GLU A 100 19.89 2.20 10.57
CA GLU A 100 18.61 1.61 10.23
C GLU A 100 18.11 0.76 11.39
N ILE A 101 16.89 1.04 11.85
CA ILE A 101 16.23 0.26 12.90
C ILE A 101 14.97 -0.38 12.32
N SER A 102 14.86 -1.69 12.50
CA SER A 102 13.64 -2.43 12.15
C SER A 102 12.55 -2.21 13.20
N PHE A 103 11.33 -1.94 12.73
CA PHE A 103 10.16 -1.76 13.57
C PHE A 103 9.54 -3.09 13.98
N LEU A 104 9.59 -4.08 13.09
CA LEU A 104 9.04 -5.41 13.34
C LEU A 104 10.16 -6.35 13.83
N SER A 105 9.83 -7.27 14.72
CA SER A 105 10.79 -8.31 15.12
C SER A 105 11.00 -9.31 13.99
N SER A 106 12.17 -9.94 13.95
CA SER A 106 12.53 -11.02 13.02
C SER A 106 11.69 -12.30 13.17
N THR A 107 10.75 -12.32 14.12
CA THR A 107 9.88 -13.47 14.43
C THR A 107 8.54 -13.46 13.67
N LEU A 108 8.27 -12.41 12.86
CA LEU A 108 7.07 -12.41 12.03
C LEU A 108 7.18 -13.42 10.89
N THR A 109 6.04 -14.01 10.53
CA THR A 109 5.93 -14.90 9.38
C THR A 109 6.38 -14.15 8.12
N PRO A 110 7.44 -14.60 7.43
CA PRO A 110 7.94 -13.92 6.25
C PRO A 110 6.89 -13.96 5.15
N ASN A 111 6.85 -12.90 4.33
CA ASN A 111 6.06 -12.80 3.09
C ASN A 111 4.54 -12.59 3.22
N LEU A 112 4.04 -12.13 4.37
CA LEU A 112 2.63 -11.73 4.49
C LEU A 112 2.40 -10.31 3.90
N PRO A 113 1.24 -10.07 3.29
CA PRO A 113 0.70 -8.73 3.07
C PRO A 113 0.66 -7.86 4.33
N PHE A 114 0.73 -6.52 4.20
CA PHE A 114 0.49 -5.62 5.33
C PHE A 114 -0.89 -5.83 5.96
N GLU A 115 -1.90 -6.16 5.17
CA GLU A 115 -3.27 -6.41 5.65
C GLU A 115 -3.39 -7.67 6.52
N GLU A 116 -2.46 -8.62 6.38
CA GLU A 116 -2.43 -9.88 7.12
C GLU A 116 -1.55 -9.81 8.38
N HIS A 117 -0.83 -8.70 8.58
CA HIS A 117 -0.05 -8.48 9.78
C HIS A 117 -0.91 -7.84 10.89
N PRO A 118 -0.83 -8.33 12.14
CA PRO A 118 -1.53 -7.72 13.25
C PRO A 118 -0.96 -6.32 13.53
N CYS A 119 -1.79 -5.46 14.15
CA CYS A 119 -1.28 -4.19 14.65
C CYS A 119 -0.15 -4.41 15.68
N PRO A 120 0.87 -3.55 15.68
CA PRO A 120 1.98 -3.65 16.63
C PRO A 120 1.52 -3.35 18.06
N SER A 121 2.13 -4.04 19.03
CA SER A 121 1.89 -3.79 20.45
C SER A 121 2.50 -2.45 20.90
N LEU A 122 1.93 -1.87 21.95
CA LEU A 122 2.50 -0.68 22.59
C LEU A 122 3.93 -0.90 23.08
N GLU A 123 4.26 -2.12 23.52
CA GLU A 123 5.62 -2.49 23.92
C GLU A 123 6.61 -2.40 22.74
N LEU A 124 6.22 -2.92 21.57
CA LEU A 124 7.02 -2.86 20.36
C LEU A 124 7.26 -1.41 19.93
N ILE A 125 6.19 -0.59 19.91
CA ILE A 125 6.27 0.84 19.59
C ILE A 125 7.20 1.55 20.57
N ALA A 126 7.02 1.33 21.88
CA ALA A 126 7.84 1.96 22.90
C ALA A 126 9.32 1.56 22.78
N LYS A 127 9.62 0.29 22.46
CA LYS A 127 10.98 -0.17 22.20
C LYS A 127 11.58 0.54 20.98
N PHE A 128 10.88 0.51 19.85
CA PHE A 128 11.32 1.16 18.61
C PHE A 128 11.59 2.65 18.83
N THR A 129 10.66 3.37 19.45
CA THR A 129 10.80 4.79 19.78
C THR A 129 12.02 5.06 20.65
N ARG A 130 12.26 4.24 21.69
CA ARG A 130 13.46 4.38 22.54
C ARG A 130 14.75 4.18 21.76
N ASP A 131 14.79 3.19 20.87
CA ASP A 131 15.99 2.87 20.11
C ASP A 131 16.32 3.97 19.09
N VAL A 132 15.33 4.51 18.37
CA VAL A 132 15.53 5.64 17.44
C VAL A 132 15.91 6.93 18.20
N ILE A 133 15.23 7.23 19.33
CA ILE A 133 15.61 8.38 20.17
C ILE A 133 17.06 8.26 20.66
N ARG A 134 17.51 7.06 21.02
CA ARG A 134 18.90 6.83 21.45
C ARG A 134 19.89 7.17 20.34
N GLY A 135 19.60 6.77 19.10
CA GLY A 135 20.45 7.05 17.93
C GLY A 135 20.44 8.53 17.51
N LEU A 136 19.29 9.21 17.65
CA LEU A 136 19.16 10.64 17.31
C LEU A 136 19.69 11.59 18.40
N LYS A 137 19.72 11.17 19.67
CA LYS A 137 20.11 12.04 20.80
C LYS A 137 21.49 12.71 20.63
N PRO A 138 22.55 12.05 20.13
CA PRO A 138 23.83 12.70 19.88
C PRO A 138 23.77 13.85 18.86
N LEU A 139 22.76 13.89 17.99
CA LEU A 139 22.57 14.94 16.99
C LEU A 139 21.75 16.12 17.49
N GLU A 140 21.24 16.09 18.73
CA GLU A 140 20.39 17.15 19.29
C GLU A 140 21.11 18.52 19.36
N SER A 141 22.44 18.52 19.54
CA SER A 141 23.24 19.75 19.51
C SER A 141 23.37 20.37 18.12
N GLU A 142 23.36 19.54 17.07
CA GLU A 142 23.47 19.95 15.67
C GLU A 142 22.11 20.41 15.12
N ASN A 143 21.05 19.69 15.45
CA ASN A 143 19.69 19.98 15.02
C ASN A 143 18.69 19.59 16.12
N LYS A 144 18.20 20.59 16.86
CA LYS A 144 17.22 20.38 17.93
C LYS A 144 15.88 19.82 17.41
N ASP A 145 15.53 20.15 16.16
CA ASP A 145 14.25 19.78 15.59
C ASP A 145 14.21 18.30 15.18
N ILE A 146 15.36 17.66 14.89
CA ILE A 146 15.36 16.25 14.47
C ILE A 146 14.73 15.33 15.52
N LEU A 147 15.09 15.55 16.79
CA LEU A 147 14.57 14.75 17.89
C LEU A 147 13.12 15.13 18.20
N ASN A 148 12.76 16.41 18.09
CA ASN A 148 11.40 16.87 18.33
C ASN A 148 10.43 16.33 17.26
N ASN A 149 10.82 16.38 15.99
CA ASN A 149 10.05 15.86 14.87
C ASN A 149 9.82 14.35 15.01
N PHE A 150 10.86 13.59 15.38
CA PHE A 150 10.69 12.16 15.65
C PHE A 150 9.79 11.89 16.86
N LYS A 151 9.92 12.66 17.96
CA LYS A 151 9.02 12.54 19.12
C LYS A 151 7.57 12.82 18.75
N ASN A 152 7.31 13.80 17.88
CA ASN A 152 5.97 14.08 17.38
C ASN A 152 5.44 12.89 16.56
N PHE A 153 6.25 12.34 15.65
CA PHE A 153 5.88 11.14 14.90
C PHE A 153 5.65 9.91 15.79
N ALA A 154 6.46 9.73 16.84
CA ALA A 154 6.29 8.65 17.80
C ALA A 154 4.93 8.73 18.54
N ARG A 155 4.47 9.94 18.88
CA ARG A 155 3.12 10.13 19.42
C ARG A 155 2.04 9.75 18.41
N CYS A 156 2.26 10.02 17.11
CA CYS A 156 1.35 9.59 16.05
C CYS A 156 1.27 8.05 15.96
N LEU A 157 2.38 7.33 16.17
CA LEU A 157 2.38 5.87 16.25
C LEU A 157 1.58 5.37 17.47
N GLU A 158 1.77 5.98 18.65
CA GLU A 158 1.00 5.64 19.85
C GLU A 158 -0.50 5.88 19.66
N ASN A 159 -0.88 7.05 19.12
CA ASN A 159 -2.27 7.39 18.81
C ASN A 159 -2.90 6.41 17.82
N SER A 160 -2.13 6.01 16.79
CA SER A 160 -2.56 4.99 15.82
C SER A 160 -2.81 3.63 16.49
N SER A 161 -1.90 3.19 17.37
CA SER A 161 -2.07 1.95 18.13
C SER A 161 -3.32 1.99 19.01
N HIS A 162 -3.55 3.10 19.72
CA HIS A 162 -4.76 3.28 20.51
C HIS A 162 -6.02 3.22 19.67
N PHE A 163 -6.06 3.91 18.54
CA PHE A 163 -7.20 3.89 17.62
C PHE A 163 -7.50 2.49 17.07
N CYS A 164 -6.47 1.78 16.60
CA CYS A 164 -6.61 0.40 16.12
C CYS A 164 -7.07 -0.53 17.24
N SER A 165 -6.55 -0.38 18.46
CA SER A 165 -6.92 -1.22 19.59
C SER A 165 -8.39 -1.06 19.98
N GLN A 166 -8.96 0.14 19.91
CA GLN A 166 -10.38 0.36 20.26
C GLN A 166 -11.35 -0.33 19.29
N ASN A 167 -10.91 -0.63 18.07
CA ASN A 167 -11.73 -1.25 17.04
C ASN A 167 -11.62 -2.80 16.96
N TYR A 168 -10.79 -3.43 17.81
CA TYR A 168 -10.58 -4.87 18.17
C TYR A 168 -10.83 -6.03 17.17
N LYS A 169 -11.34 -5.83 15.95
CA LYS A 169 -11.67 -6.92 15.01
C LYS A 169 -11.12 -6.78 13.60
N GLU A 170 -10.70 -5.59 13.15
CA GLU A 170 -10.41 -5.40 11.72
C GLU A 170 -9.12 -4.61 11.41
N SER A 171 -8.44 -4.06 12.42
CA SER A 171 -7.24 -3.26 12.17
C SER A 171 -5.99 -4.11 12.01
N ASN A 172 -5.21 -3.79 10.99
CA ASN A 172 -3.98 -4.47 10.61
C ASN A 172 -2.79 -3.50 10.57
N LEU A 173 -1.61 -4.00 10.25
CA LEU A 173 -0.39 -3.20 10.14
C LEU A 173 -0.51 -2.10 9.08
N GLY A 174 -1.15 -2.38 7.95
CA GLY A 174 -1.36 -1.42 6.88
C GLY A 174 -2.20 -0.22 7.34
N GLU A 175 -3.30 -0.48 8.04
CA GLU A 175 -4.15 0.57 8.63
C GLU A 175 -3.39 1.35 9.71
N PHE A 176 -2.67 0.66 10.60
CA PHE A 176 -1.84 1.29 11.65
C PHE A 176 -0.82 2.29 11.09
N LEU A 177 -0.05 1.90 10.07
CA LEU A 177 0.98 2.78 9.49
C LEU A 177 0.35 3.95 8.72
N SER A 178 -0.77 3.70 8.06
CA SER A 178 -1.51 4.74 7.35
C SER A 178 -2.07 5.78 8.33
N LEU A 179 -2.69 5.34 9.43
CA LEU A 179 -3.20 6.22 10.48
C LEU A 179 -2.07 7.03 11.14
N ALA A 180 -0.92 6.42 11.42
CA ALA A 180 0.22 7.14 11.99
C ALA A 180 0.70 8.27 11.07
N ARG A 181 0.82 7.99 9.77
CA ARG A 181 1.11 9.04 8.77
C ARG A 181 0.04 10.11 8.74
N ARG A 182 -1.25 9.73 8.74
CA ARG A 182 -2.37 10.67 8.70
C ARG A 182 -2.43 11.58 9.92
N PHE A 183 -2.08 11.09 11.11
CA PHE A 183 -1.94 11.93 12.30
C PHE A 183 -0.76 12.91 12.18
N TYR A 184 0.34 12.48 11.56
CA TYR A 184 1.49 13.35 11.33
C TYR A 184 1.22 14.42 10.26
N GLU A 185 0.42 14.09 9.24
CA GLU A 185 0.04 14.99 8.14
C GLU A 185 -1.02 16.04 8.54
N GLN A 186 -1.51 16.07 9.79
CA GLN A 186 -2.56 17.03 10.19
C GLN A 186 -2.15 18.49 9.97
N GLU A 187 -0.88 18.82 10.13
CA GLU A 187 -0.35 20.19 9.93
C GLU A 187 -0.50 20.69 8.49
N ILE A 188 -0.60 19.80 7.50
CA ILE A 188 -0.82 20.19 6.10
C ILE A 188 -2.30 20.17 5.72
N GLU A 189 -3.21 19.95 6.68
CA GLU A 189 -4.68 19.89 6.52
C GLU A 189 -5.10 19.11 5.26
N PRO A 190 -4.97 17.78 5.26
CA PRO A 190 -5.10 17.03 4.03
C PRO A 190 -6.53 17.04 3.48
N ALA A 191 -6.69 17.33 2.18
CA ALA A 191 -7.97 17.43 1.47
C ALA A 191 -8.18 16.30 0.44
N TYR A 192 -7.64 15.12 0.71
CA TYR A 192 -7.75 13.95 -0.17
C TYR A 192 -8.22 12.71 0.60
N LEU A 193 -8.93 11.83 -0.11
CA LEU A 193 -9.42 10.57 0.44
C LEU A 193 -8.34 9.48 0.38
N GLU A 194 -8.45 8.49 1.26
CA GLU A 194 -7.66 7.27 1.18
C GLU A 194 -8.54 6.02 1.18
N ILE A 195 -8.00 4.93 0.65
CA ILE A 195 -8.63 3.62 0.71
C ILE A 195 -7.56 2.53 0.65
N PRO A 196 -7.66 1.48 1.48
CA PRO A 196 -6.85 0.26 1.33
C PRO A 196 -7.20 -0.46 0.03
N PHE A 197 -6.19 -0.97 -0.67
CA PHE A 197 -6.40 -1.68 -1.92
C PHE A 197 -7.18 -2.99 -1.70
N SER A 198 -7.01 -3.63 -0.54
CA SER A 198 -7.85 -4.74 -0.08
C SER A 198 -9.36 -4.43 -0.15
N GLN A 199 -9.78 -3.24 0.29
CA GLN A 199 -11.19 -2.81 0.23
C GLN A 199 -11.68 -2.52 -1.19
N ILE A 200 -10.77 -2.20 -2.12
CA ILE A 200 -11.10 -2.14 -3.55
C ILE A 200 -11.29 -3.57 -4.08
N CYS A 201 -10.40 -4.49 -3.69
CA CYS A 201 -10.46 -5.90 -4.10
C CYS A 201 -11.72 -6.62 -3.60
N ASP A 202 -12.27 -6.22 -2.45
CA ASP A 202 -13.52 -6.71 -1.87
C ASP A 202 -14.79 -6.09 -2.52
N GLY A 203 -14.68 -5.58 -3.76
CA GLY A 203 -15.78 -4.95 -4.49
C GLY A 203 -16.21 -5.76 -5.71
N ASP A 204 -17.50 -5.73 -6.02
CA ASP A 204 -18.06 -6.32 -7.26
C ASP A 204 -17.42 -5.71 -8.51
N GLU A 205 -16.98 -4.46 -8.43
CA GLU A 205 -16.23 -3.76 -9.47
C GLU A 205 -14.90 -4.43 -9.77
N PHE A 206 -14.16 -4.80 -8.72
CA PHE A 206 -12.88 -5.48 -8.87
C PHE A 206 -13.10 -6.90 -9.36
N LEU A 207 -14.11 -7.60 -8.85
CA LEU A 207 -14.50 -8.92 -9.36
C LEU A 207 -14.83 -8.86 -10.85
N SER A 208 -15.57 -7.85 -11.30
CA SER A 208 -15.88 -7.65 -12.72
C SER A 208 -14.61 -7.42 -13.56
N PHE A 209 -13.68 -6.59 -13.07
CA PHE A 209 -12.39 -6.36 -13.72
C PHE A 209 -11.53 -7.63 -13.82
N PHE A 210 -11.51 -8.40 -12.74
CA PHE A 210 -10.82 -9.69 -12.65
C PHE A 210 -11.41 -10.71 -13.63
N LEU A 211 -12.74 -10.86 -13.69
CA LEU A 211 -13.43 -11.77 -14.59
C LEU A 211 -13.21 -11.40 -16.06
N GLU A 212 -13.18 -10.10 -16.40
CA GLU A 212 -12.90 -9.65 -17.77
C GLU A 212 -11.48 -10.04 -18.21
N ILE A 213 -10.48 -9.91 -17.34
CA ILE A 213 -9.11 -10.36 -17.63
C ILE A 213 -9.06 -11.87 -17.78
N ILE A 214 -9.72 -12.63 -16.90
CA ILE A 214 -9.73 -14.09 -16.96
C ILE A 214 -10.39 -14.60 -18.24
N LYS A 215 -11.54 -14.04 -18.60
CA LYS A 215 -12.26 -14.40 -19.83
C LYS A 215 -11.40 -14.21 -21.08
N ASN A 216 -10.49 -13.24 -21.05
CA ASN A 216 -9.60 -12.90 -22.15
C ASN A 216 -8.13 -13.26 -21.86
N ILE A 217 -7.87 -14.21 -20.96
CA ILE A 217 -6.52 -14.39 -20.39
C ILE A 217 -5.43 -14.68 -21.44
N LYS A 218 -5.77 -15.41 -22.50
CA LYS A 218 -4.81 -15.73 -23.57
C LYS A 218 -4.34 -14.48 -24.30
N SER A 219 -5.29 -13.69 -24.83
CA SER A 219 -4.98 -12.46 -25.56
C SER A 219 -4.36 -11.41 -24.63
N PHE A 220 -4.84 -11.31 -23.39
CA PHE A 220 -4.24 -10.44 -22.37
C PHE A 220 -2.76 -10.77 -22.14
N SER A 221 -2.44 -12.05 -21.92
CA SER A 221 -1.08 -12.48 -21.60
C SER A 221 -0.11 -12.28 -22.77
N GLU A 222 -0.57 -12.53 -24.00
CA GLU A 222 0.19 -12.26 -25.23
C GLU A 222 0.50 -10.76 -25.39
N ILE A 223 -0.50 -9.89 -25.20
CA ILE A 223 -0.33 -8.44 -25.28
C ILE A 223 0.58 -7.93 -24.17
N TYR A 224 0.35 -8.36 -22.92
CA TYR A 224 1.15 -7.99 -21.76
C TYR A 224 2.64 -8.33 -21.97
N ASN A 225 2.93 -9.58 -22.31
CA ASN A 225 4.31 -10.05 -22.52
C ASN A 225 4.97 -9.31 -23.68
N LYS A 226 4.26 -9.13 -24.81
CA LYS A 226 4.77 -8.38 -25.96
C LYS A 226 5.13 -6.95 -25.59
N LYS A 227 4.25 -6.23 -24.87
CA LYS A 227 4.52 -4.85 -24.45
C LYS A 227 5.68 -4.75 -23.46
N LEU A 228 5.82 -5.72 -22.59
CA LEU A 228 6.91 -5.78 -21.63
C LEU A 228 8.25 -6.04 -22.34
N ASP A 229 8.28 -6.90 -23.36
CA ASP A 229 9.47 -7.13 -24.19
C ASP A 229 9.82 -5.91 -25.05
N GLU A 230 8.84 -5.21 -25.62
CA GLU A 230 9.04 -3.93 -26.31
C GLU A 230 9.68 -2.89 -25.36
N TYR A 231 9.17 -2.78 -24.12
CA TYR A 231 9.73 -1.89 -23.10
C TYR A 231 11.18 -2.25 -22.75
N ARG A 232 11.47 -3.53 -22.46
CA ARG A 232 12.83 -3.97 -22.14
C ARG A 232 13.81 -3.71 -23.28
N LYS A 233 13.38 -3.90 -24.54
CA LYS A 233 14.18 -3.60 -25.72
C LYS A 233 14.48 -2.10 -25.83
N LEU A 234 13.45 -1.25 -25.66
CA LEU A 234 13.58 0.20 -25.74
C LEU A 234 14.55 0.74 -24.67
N PHE A 235 14.44 0.26 -23.44
CA PHE A 235 15.26 0.70 -22.30
C PHE A 235 16.51 -0.15 -22.06
N LYS A 236 16.84 -1.09 -22.97
CA LYS A 236 18.02 -1.98 -22.89
C LYS A 236 18.12 -2.79 -21.59
N ILE A 237 17.00 -3.18 -21.01
CA ILE A 237 16.92 -3.94 -19.76
C ILE A 237 17.17 -5.42 -20.07
N ARG A 238 18.22 -5.99 -19.47
CA ARG A 238 18.58 -7.41 -19.66
C ARG A 238 17.90 -8.35 -18.66
N ASN A 239 17.63 -7.86 -17.44
CA ASN A 239 16.99 -8.66 -16.42
C ASN A 239 15.50 -8.84 -16.75
N ARG A 240 15.08 -10.10 -16.96
CA ARG A 240 13.69 -10.44 -17.28
C ARG A 240 12.71 -10.15 -16.15
N ALA A 241 13.19 -9.99 -14.91
CA ALA A 241 12.33 -9.61 -13.79
C ALA A 241 12.00 -8.11 -13.73
N HIS A 242 12.70 -7.27 -14.51
CA HIS A 242 12.47 -5.81 -14.51
C HIS A 242 11.79 -5.35 -15.82
N PRO A 243 10.81 -4.42 -15.76
CA PRO A 243 10.18 -3.90 -14.53
C PRO A 243 9.26 -4.92 -13.83
N SER A 244 8.76 -5.91 -14.56
CA SER A 244 8.00 -7.06 -14.08
C SER A 244 8.44 -8.32 -14.83
N PRO A 245 8.15 -9.55 -14.38
CA PRO A 245 8.32 -10.76 -15.17
C PRO A 245 7.22 -10.93 -16.22
N ASN A 246 7.50 -11.70 -17.28
CA ASN A 246 6.46 -12.15 -18.21
C ASN A 246 5.50 -13.14 -17.51
N LEU A 247 4.22 -13.10 -17.88
CA LEU A 247 3.23 -14.11 -17.48
C LEU A 247 3.57 -15.45 -18.14
N MET A 248 3.49 -16.53 -17.36
CA MET A 248 3.69 -17.89 -17.89
C MET A 248 2.55 -18.27 -18.85
N ILE A 249 2.91 -18.77 -20.03
CA ILE A 249 1.96 -19.31 -21.01
C ILE A 249 2.44 -20.72 -21.38
N LYS A 250 1.63 -21.73 -21.09
CA LYS A 250 1.78 -23.13 -21.51
C LYS A 250 0.50 -23.59 -22.20
N GLU A 251 0.54 -24.75 -22.86
CA GLU A 251 -0.58 -25.26 -23.67
C GLU A 251 -1.92 -25.32 -22.93
N ASN A 252 -1.92 -25.81 -21.68
CA ASN A 252 -3.12 -25.98 -20.86
C ASN A 252 -3.14 -25.06 -19.64
N PHE A 253 -2.23 -24.09 -19.54
CA PHE A 253 -1.98 -23.39 -18.28
C PHE A 253 -1.44 -21.98 -18.52
N ILE A 254 -2.17 -20.96 -18.06
CA ILE A 254 -1.78 -19.55 -18.26
C ILE A 254 -1.79 -18.82 -16.92
N GLU A 255 -0.70 -18.13 -16.57
CA GLU A 255 -0.60 -17.28 -15.40
C GLU A 255 -1.47 -16.03 -15.55
N VAL A 256 -2.25 -15.74 -14.52
CA VAL A 256 -3.10 -14.56 -14.44
C VAL A 256 -2.34 -13.46 -13.68
N PRO A 257 -2.46 -12.16 -14.06
CA PRO A 257 -1.76 -11.05 -13.42
C PRO A 257 -2.33 -10.69 -12.03
N PHE A 258 -2.65 -11.68 -11.21
CA PHE A 258 -3.22 -11.52 -9.87
C PHE A 258 -2.56 -12.50 -8.90
N TRP A 259 -2.73 -12.19 -7.61
CA TRP A 259 -2.34 -13.08 -6.53
C TRP A 259 -3.58 -13.51 -5.75
N ILE A 260 -3.44 -14.64 -5.07
CA ILE A 260 -4.41 -15.13 -4.09
C ILE A 260 -3.68 -15.53 -2.82
N TRP A 261 -4.36 -15.39 -1.69
CA TRP A 261 -4.00 -15.96 -0.41
C TRP A 261 -5.28 -16.20 0.39
N ARG A 262 -5.15 -16.88 1.52
CA ARG A 262 -6.19 -16.96 2.56
C ARG A 262 -5.69 -16.16 3.76
N GLU A 263 -6.60 -15.80 4.65
CA GLU A 263 -6.26 -15.15 5.92
C GLU A 263 -5.09 -15.89 6.60
N GLY A 264 -4.03 -15.13 6.92
CA GLY A 264 -2.79 -15.62 7.52
C GLY A 264 -1.81 -16.36 6.59
N ASP A 265 -2.06 -16.45 5.26
CA ASP A 265 -1.13 -17.04 4.28
C ASP A 265 -0.46 -15.99 3.39
N GLN A 266 0.66 -16.36 2.78
CA GLN A 266 1.41 -15.52 1.85
C GLN A 266 0.75 -15.43 0.48
N ARG A 267 1.09 -14.38 -0.26
CA ARG A 267 0.66 -14.21 -1.66
C ARG A 267 1.18 -15.32 -2.57
N ARG A 268 0.29 -15.88 -3.38
CA ARG A 268 0.63 -16.90 -4.40
C ARG A 268 0.08 -16.51 -5.77
N LYS A 269 0.75 -16.94 -6.83
CA LYS A 269 0.29 -16.75 -8.20
C LYS A 269 -0.97 -17.58 -8.46
N ILE A 270 -1.81 -17.11 -9.36
CA ILE A 270 -2.97 -17.87 -9.87
C ILE A 270 -2.90 -18.06 -11.36
N PHE A 271 -3.60 -19.09 -11.83
CA PHE A 271 -3.52 -19.58 -13.20
C PHE A 271 -4.90 -19.97 -13.70
N ILE A 272 -5.10 -19.89 -15.01
CA ILE A 272 -6.20 -20.56 -15.71
C ILE A 272 -5.69 -21.90 -16.22
N LEU A 273 -6.26 -22.98 -15.69
CA LEU A 273 -6.01 -24.36 -16.12
C LEU A 273 -7.13 -24.79 -17.07
N ASN A 274 -6.76 -25.18 -18.30
CA ASN A 274 -7.67 -25.79 -19.25
C ASN A 274 -7.59 -27.32 -19.14
N GLU A 275 -8.70 -27.96 -18.83
CA GLU A 275 -8.79 -29.42 -18.66
C GLU A 275 -10.17 -29.90 -19.10
N GLU A 276 -10.23 -30.88 -20.00
CA GLU A 276 -11.48 -31.44 -20.53
C GLU A 276 -12.45 -30.36 -21.07
N GLU A 277 -11.91 -29.43 -21.87
CA GLU A 277 -12.65 -28.29 -22.45
C GLU A 277 -13.22 -27.29 -21.41
N LYS A 278 -12.83 -27.41 -20.15
CA LYS A 278 -13.23 -26.51 -19.06
C LYS A 278 -12.06 -25.68 -18.58
N ASN A 279 -12.35 -24.44 -18.18
CA ASN A 279 -11.36 -23.54 -17.59
C ASN A 279 -11.56 -23.48 -16.08
N TYR A 280 -10.49 -23.68 -15.31
CA TYR A 280 -10.50 -23.58 -13.86
C TYR A 280 -9.56 -22.47 -13.41
N LEU A 281 -9.99 -21.65 -12.44
CA LEU A 281 -9.02 -20.91 -11.65
C LEU A 281 -8.26 -21.90 -10.78
N TYR A 282 -6.94 -21.88 -10.87
CA TYR A 282 -6.06 -22.83 -10.22
C TYR A 282 -4.92 -22.13 -9.47
N ASN A 283 -4.52 -22.73 -8.36
CA ASN A 283 -3.32 -22.38 -7.61
C ASN A 283 -2.62 -23.67 -7.14
N ASP A 284 -1.29 -23.72 -7.15
CA ASP A 284 -0.53 -24.93 -6.78
C ASP A 284 -0.78 -25.43 -5.34
N SER A 285 -1.17 -24.52 -4.44
CA SER A 285 -1.41 -24.85 -3.03
C SER A 285 -2.89 -25.10 -2.72
N TYR A 286 -3.81 -24.48 -3.48
CA TYR A 286 -5.25 -24.60 -3.27
C TYR A 286 -5.96 -25.53 -4.27
N GLY A 287 -5.27 -26.00 -5.30
CA GLY A 287 -5.84 -26.81 -6.37
C GLY A 287 -6.78 -26.01 -7.27
N LYS A 288 -7.83 -26.66 -7.77
CA LYS A 288 -8.91 -26.03 -8.54
C LYS A 288 -9.82 -25.26 -7.58
N ILE A 289 -9.86 -23.93 -7.74
CA ILE A 289 -10.58 -23.01 -6.85
C ILE A 289 -12.03 -22.84 -7.32
N PHE A 290 -12.23 -22.52 -8.60
CA PHE A 290 -13.56 -22.42 -9.21
C PHE A 290 -13.53 -22.75 -10.70
N LEU A 291 -14.66 -23.19 -11.23
CA LEU A 291 -14.91 -23.35 -12.66
C LEU A 291 -15.26 -21.99 -13.27
N ILE A 292 -14.65 -21.68 -14.41
CA ILE A 292 -14.95 -20.49 -15.22
C ILE A 292 -15.86 -20.95 -16.36
N GLU A 293 -17.12 -20.52 -16.30
CA GLU A 293 -18.11 -20.72 -17.36
C GLU A 293 -18.07 -19.60 -18.41
#